data_AF-A0A5J4TZ37-F1
#
_entry.id   AF-A0A5J4TZ37-F1
#
_cell.length_a   1.000
_cell.length_b   1.000
_cell.length_c   1.000
_cell.angle_alpha   90.00
_cell.angle_beta   90.00
_cell.angle_gamma   90.00
#
_symmetry.space_group_name_H-M   'P 1'
#
loop_
_entity.id
_entity.type
_entity.pdbx_description
1 polymer ?
#
loop_
_entity_poly.entity_id
_entity_poly.type
_entity_poly.pdbx_seq_one_letter_code
_entity_poly.pdbx_strand_id
1 'polypeptide(L)'
;MNEMISSMLNPDSSKHPTTKQLMKIGMINMYLTMQEEKEKIQLNNSQEAEIAKRKTIEAQQEILRLKAQLASQQQQQQHPAQTQQYATAPQQYIVAPIQYPAQQQQFSQVQQPSSYPPIASVETVFQIGRIPHNPISSSVFEDVRFNGETFTHTDKNKNNSTILFDPPITNGFAKIEVLNIRGLFQVGIVDDSVRCERNQLPLIQGWEKMAYYANNGKLGHYTNQVIGNSKYDDDKKRITIEVFGYGLISAFSDLLRE
;
A
#
# COMPACT_ATOMS: atom_id res chain seq x y z
N MET A 1 22.69 -6.17 -10.56
CA MET A 1 23.11 -7.17 -9.54
C MET A 1 24.32 -7.99 -9.99
N ASN A 2 24.23 -8.74 -11.10
CA ASN A 2 25.31 -9.64 -11.55
C ASN A 2 26.69 -8.97 -11.67
N GLU A 3 26.77 -7.74 -12.19
CA GLU A 3 28.03 -6.99 -12.33
C GLU A 3 28.71 -6.65 -10.98
N MET A 4 27.92 -6.36 -9.94
CA MET A 4 28.41 -6.18 -8.56
C MET A 4 28.93 -7.51 -7.99
N ILE A 5 28.23 -8.62 -8.24
CA ILE A 5 28.66 -9.95 -7.79
C ILE A 5 29.94 -10.37 -8.52
N SER A 6 30.02 -10.18 -9.84
CA SER A 6 31.20 -10.50 -10.66
C SER A 6 32.43 -9.67 -10.30
N SER A 7 32.26 -8.40 -9.86
CA SER A 7 33.39 -7.58 -9.39
C SER A 7 33.84 -7.96 -7.97
N MET A 8 32.93 -8.38 -7.08
CA MET A 8 33.28 -8.94 -5.77
C MET A 8 33.93 -10.33 -5.83
N LEU A 9 33.61 -11.14 -6.86
CA LEU A 9 34.15 -12.49 -7.07
C LEU A 9 35.32 -12.54 -8.07
N ASN A 10 36.00 -11.40 -8.31
CA ASN A 10 37.15 -11.37 -9.21
C ASN A 10 38.30 -12.23 -8.63
N PRO A 11 38.97 -13.11 -9.40
CA PRO A 11 40.14 -13.85 -8.91
C PRO A 11 41.34 -12.94 -8.56
N ASP A 12 41.36 -11.71 -9.07
CA ASP A 12 42.33 -10.68 -8.70
C ASP A 12 41.77 -9.77 -7.60
N SER A 13 42.29 -9.90 -6.38
CA SER A 13 41.84 -9.13 -5.21
C SER A 13 42.10 -7.63 -5.32
N SER A 14 43.03 -7.18 -6.17
CA SER A 14 43.26 -5.75 -6.42
C SER A 14 42.10 -5.10 -7.20
N LYS A 15 41.25 -5.92 -7.83
CA LYS A 15 40.07 -5.49 -8.60
C LYS A 15 38.76 -5.63 -7.83
N HIS A 16 38.80 -6.07 -6.56
CA HIS A 16 37.61 -6.09 -5.71
C HIS A 16 37.13 -4.65 -5.43
N PRO A 17 35.84 -4.35 -5.54
CA PRO A 17 35.31 -3.04 -5.21
C PRO A 17 35.43 -2.81 -3.70
N THR A 18 36.04 -1.69 -3.31
CA THR A 18 36.11 -1.28 -1.90
C THR A 18 34.72 -1.01 -1.33
N THR A 19 34.57 -1.06 0.00
CA THR A 19 33.30 -0.71 0.68
C THR A 19 32.76 0.66 0.27
N LYS A 20 33.64 1.65 0.02
CA LYS A 20 33.26 2.98 -0.48
C LYS A 20 32.78 2.99 -1.93
N GLN A 21 33.19 2.03 -2.75
CA GLN A 21 32.68 1.85 -4.12
C GLN A 21 31.38 1.04 -4.09
N LEU A 22 31.27 0.01 -3.26
CA LEU A 22 30.02 -0.73 -3.02
C LEU A 22 28.90 0.19 -2.53
N MET A 23 29.16 1.07 -1.55
CA MET A 23 28.22 2.11 -1.08
C MET A 23 27.87 3.18 -2.14
N LYS A 24 28.52 3.20 -3.31
CA LYS A 24 28.10 4.05 -4.44
C LYS A 24 27.22 3.31 -5.45
N ILE A 25 27.04 2.00 -5.31
CA ILE A 25 26.12 1.23 -6.15
C ILE A 25 24.69 1.58 -5.71
N GLY A 26 23.89 2.15 -6.62
CA GLY A 26 22.56 2.66 -6.31
C GLY A 26 21.64 1.67 -5.60
N MET A 27 21.75 0.36 -5.90
CA MET A 27 21.00 -0.67 -5.20
C MET A 27 21.33 -0.75 -3.69
N ILE A 28 22.60 -0.60 -3.28
CA ILE A 28 22.97 -0.70 -1.86
C ILE A 28 22.38 0.48 -1.09
N ASN A 29 22.42 1.69 -1.65
CA ASN A 29 21.80 2.87 -1.02
C ASN A 29 20.28 2.72 -0.96
N MET A 30 19.64 2.25 -2.04
CA MET A 30 18.20 1.96 -2.05
C MET A 30 17.80 0.95 -0.95
N TYR A 31 18.55 -0.14 -0.78
CA TYR A 31 18.29 -1.11 0.30
C TYR A 31 18.53 -0.53 1.70
N LEU A 32 19.53 0.34 1.88
CA LEU A 32 19.78 1.03 3.16
C LEU A 32 18.63 1.97 3.51
N THR A 33 18.27 2.90 2.61
CA THR A 33 17.15 3.83 2.80
C THR A 33 15.84 3.11 3.07
N MET A 34 15.56 2.00 2.36
CA MET A 34 14.37 1.20 2.59
C MET A 34 14.33 0.56 4.00
N GLN A 35 15.46 0.17 4.58
CA GLN A 35 15.49 -0.33 5.96
C GLN A 35 15.31 0.80 6.98
N GLU A 36 15.96 1.95 6.77
CA GLU A 36 15.80 3.16 7.60
C GLU A 36 14.34 3.64 7.63
N GLU A 37 13.67 3.67 6.47
CA GLU A 37 12.24 3.99 6.37
C GLU A 37 11.36 2.95 7.07
N LYS A 38 11.65 1.65 6.92
CA LYS A 38 10.90 0.58 7.57
C LYS A 38 10.97 0.67 9.10
N GLU A 39 12.13 0.95 9.66
CA GLU A 39 12.31 1.16 11.11
C GLU A 39 11.54 2.42 11.58
N LYS A 40 11.59 3.51 10.81
CA LYS A 40 10.86 4.75 11.09
C LYS A 40 9.33 4.55 11.07
N ILE A 41 8.80 3.78 10.11
CA ILE A 41 7.38 3.42 10.05
C ILE A 41 6.98 2.56 11.26
N GLN A 42 7.80 1.58 11.63
CA GLN A 42 7.53 0.72 12.78
C GLN A 42 7.49 1.52 14.10
N LEU A 43 8.38 2.51 14.25
CA LEU A 43 8.39 3.43 15.39
C LEU A 43 7.12 4.30 15.43
N ASN A 44 6.74 4.91 14.30
CA ASN A 44 5.53 5.74 14.21
C ASN A 44 4.25 4.94 14.54
N ASN A 45 4.09 3.75 13.95
CA ASN A 45 2.94 2.88 14.22
C ASN A 45 2.85 2.47 15.70
N SER A 46 3.99 2.22 16.35
CA SER A 46 4.05 1.94 17.78
C SER A 46 3.61 3.16 18.62
N GLN A 47 4.04 4.36 18.23
CA GLN A 47 3.66 5.60 18.92
C GLN A 47 2.16 5.93 18.74
N GLU A 48 1.60 5.74 17.54
CA GLU A 48 0.18 5.92 17.28
C GLU A 48 -0.68 4.92 18.07
N ALA A 49 -0.25 3.66 18.17
CA ALA A 49 -0.92 2.64 18.97
C ALA A 49 -0.97 3.02 20.47
N GLU A 50 0.10 3.57 21.03
CA GLU A 50 0.12 4.05 22.42
C GLU A 50 -0.76 5.30 22.62
N ILE A 51 -0.77 6.24 21.67
CA ILE A 51 -1.68 7.40 21.70
C ILE A 51 -3.14 6.95 21.65
N ALA A 52 -3.47 5.97 20.80
CA ALA A 52 -4.82 5.40 20.70
C ALA A 52 -5.25 4.73 22.01
N LYS A 53 -4.39 3.87 22.60
CA LYS A 53 -4.65 3.26 23.93
C LYS A 53 -4.91 4.32 24.99
N ARG A 54 -4.07 5.37 25.06
CA ARG A 54 -4.21 6.45 26.04
C ARG A 54 -5.54 7.19 25.90
N LYS A 55 -5.92 7.58 24.68
CA LYS A 55 -7.22 8.20 24.39
C LYS A 55 -8.40 7.30 24.79
N THR A 56 -8.30 5.98 24.56
CA THR A 56 -9.32 5.01 24.97
C THR A 56 -9.47 4.95 26.51
N ILE A 57 -8.36 4.98 27.25
CA ILE A 57 -8.36 4.99 28.73
C ILE A 57 -8.99 6.30 29.24
N GLU A 58 -8.57 7.45 28.69
CA GLU A 58 -9.09 8.78 29.07
C GLU A 58 -10.62 8.88 28.81
N ALA A 59 -11.09 8.41 27.65
CA ALA A 59 -12.52 8.37 27.32
C ALA A 59 -13.32 7.44 28.24
N GLN A 60 -12.78 6.28 28.62
CA GLN A 60 -13.44 5.38 29.59
C GLN A 60 -13.54 6.02 30.99
N GLN A 61 -12.50 6.73 31.44
CA GLN A 61 -12.52 7.46 32.71
C GLN A 61 -13.56 8.59 32.71
N GLU A 62 -13.70 9.32 31.60
CA GLU A 62 -14.73 10.35 31.46
C GLU A 62 -16.15 9.77 31.46
N ILE A 63 -16.40 8.66 30.75
CA ILE A 63 -17.68 7.95 30.79
C ILE A 63 -18.03 7.49 32.22
N LEU A 64 -17.06 6.98 32.99
CA LEU A 64 -17.27 6.60 34.39
C LEU A 64 -17.60 7.82 35.26
N ARG A 65 -16.91 8.95 35.07
CA ARG A 65 -17.18 10.20 35.79
C ARG A 65 -18.57 10.75 35.52
N LEU A 66 -18.99 10.78 34.24
CA LEU A 66 -20.33 11.23 33.85
C LEU A 66 -21.44 10.32 34.39
N LYS A 67 -21.24 8.99 34.37
CA LYS A 67 -22.17 8.03 35.00
C LYS A 67 -22.32 8.26 36.51
N ALA A 68 -21.23 8.54 37.21
CA ALA A 68 -21.27 8.85 38.65
C ALA A 68 -22.03 10.16 38.95
N GLN A 69 -21.83 11.20 38.13
CA GLN A 69 -22.57 12.46 38.26
C GLN A 69 -24.08 12.29 38.01
N LEU A 70 -24.46 11.54 36.98
CA LEU A 70 -25.86 11.23 36.68
C LEU A 70 -26.53 10.45 37.82
N ALA A 71 -25.84 9.46 38.41
CA ALA A 71 -26.33 8.74 39.59
C ALA A 71 -26.54 9.69 40.79
N SER A 72 -25.63 10.64 41.04
CA SER A 72 -25.81 11.63 42.13
C SER A 72 -26.96 12.62 41.87
N GLN A 73 -27.23 13.00 40.63
CA GLN A 73 -28.39 13.85 40.31
C GLN A 73 -29.73 13.11 40.49
N GLN A 74 -29.80 11.83 40.10
CA GLN A 74 -31.01 11.02 40.28
C GLN A 74 -31.35 10.80 41.77
N GLN A 75 -30.35 10.79 42.66
CA GLN A 75 -30.57 10.72 44.11
C GLN A 75 -31.13 12.02 44.72
N GLN A 76 -31.00 13.17 44.05
CA GLN A 76 -31.52 14.46 44.53
C GLN A 76 -32.97 14.76 44.12
N GLN A 77 -33.62 13.90 43.32
CA GLN A 77 -34.99 14.12 42.81
C GLN A 77 -36.08 13.22 43.45
N GLN A 78 -35.81 12.57 44.59
CA GLN A 78 -36.78 11.67 45.22
C GLN A 78 -37.49 12.29 46.45
N HIS A 79 -38.71 12.79 46.23
CA HIS A 79 -39.80 12.73 47.20
C HIS A 79 -40.92 11.80 46.68
N PRO A 80 -41.69 11.13 47.55
CA PRO A 80 -42.39 9.90 47.18
C PRO A 80 -43.84 10.10 46.73
N ALA A 81 -44.24 9.39 45.67
CA ALA A 81 -45.64 9.05 45.40
C ALA A 81 -45.73 7.65 44.76
N GLN A 82 -46.54 6.78 45.37
CA GLN A 82 -46.97 5.47 44.85
C GLN A 82 -47.96 5.74 43.70
N THR A 83 -48.24 4.94 42.67
CA THR A 83 -48.47 3.48 42.48
C THR A 83 -48.63 3.30 40.94
N GLN A 84 -48.71 2.14 40.26
CA GLN A 84 -48.84 0.72 40.60
C GLN A 84 -47.80 -0.13 39.83
N GLN A 85 -48.02 -1.44 39.69
CA GLN A 85 -47.16 -2.40 38.98
C GLN A 85 -47.79 -2.82 37.64
N TYR A 86 -46.96 -3.01 36.62
CA TYR A 86 -47.10 -4.13 35.68
C TYR A 86 -45.76 -4.83 35.56
N ALA A 87 -45.76 -6.16 35.66
CA ALA A 87 -44.55 -6.96 35.68
C ALA A 87 -44.14 -7.37 34.26
N THR A 88 -42.89 -7.07 33.89
CA THR A 88 -42.12 -7.87 32.94
C THR A 88 -40.69 -7.93 33.47
N ALA A 89 -40.19 -9.15 33.66
CA ALA A 89 -38.83 -9.36 34.16
C ALA A 89 -37.81 -8.74 33.19
N PRO A 90 -36.80 -8.00 33.68
CA PRO A 90 -35.66 -7.66 32.84
C PRO A 90 -34.95 -8.97 32.49
N GLN A 91 -35.06 -9.37 31.22
CA GLN A 91 -34.15 -10.36 30.64
C GLN A 91 -32.73 -9.85 30.89
N GLN A 92 -32.00 -10.55 31.76
CA GLN A 92 -30.58 -10.31 31.92
C GLN A 92 -29.92 -10.72 30.60
N TYR A 93 -29.63 -9.73 29.75
CA TYR A 93 -28.62 -9.90 28.72
C TYR A 93 -27.27 -10.00 29.44
N ILE A 94 -26.99 -11.21 29.95
CA ILE A 94 -25.66 -11.66 30.31
C ILE A 94 -24.88 -11.66 29.00
N VAL A 95 -24.31 -10.52 28.65
CA VAL A 95 -23.26 -10.47 27.63
C VAL A 95 -22.06 -11.15 28.26
N ALA A 96 -21.99 -12.48 28.07
CA ALA A 96 -20.84 -13.26 28.45
C ALA A 96 -19.59 -12.57 27.87
N PRO A 97 -18.51 -12.42 28.65
CA PRO A 97 -17.30 -11.80 28.13
C PRO A 97 -16.87 -12.57 26.88
N ILE A 98 -16.77 -11.86 25.75
CA ILE A 98 -16.21 -12.45 24.54
C ILE A 98 -14.74 -12.71 24.84
N GLN A 99 -14.44 -13.93 25.27
CA GLN A 99 -13.09 -14.46 25.26
C GLN A 99 -12.66 -14.50 23.80
N TYR A 100 -11.81 -13.55 23.41
CA TYR A 100 -10.88 -13.81 22.33
C TYR A 100 -10.15 -15.11 22.69
N PRO A 101 -10.20 -16.16 21.86
CA PRO A 101 -9.34 -17.31 22.09
C PRO A 101 -7.91 -16.78 21.98
N ALA A 102 -7.21 -16.74 23.11
CA ALA A 102 -5.77 -16.60 23.12
C ALA A 102 -5.21 -17.87 22.49
N GLN A 103 -5.14 -17.90 21.16
CA GLN A 103 -4.35 -18.85 20.42
C GLN A 103 -2.90 -18.58 20.76
N GLN A 104 -2.44 -19.20 21.85
CA GLN A 104 -1.04 -19.44 22.08
C GLN A 104 -0.55 -20.25 20.88
N GLN A 105 -0.01 -19.57 19.88
CA GLN A 105 0.87 -20.22 18.93
C GLN A 105 2.07 -20.69 19.74
N GLN A 106 2.01 -21.95 20.16
CA GLN A 106 3.22 -22.66 20.53
C GLN A 106 4.14 -22.59 19.32
N PHE A 107 5.26 -21.89 19.48
CA PHE A 107 6.42 -22.10 18.64
C PHE A 107 6.89 -23.53 18.88
N SER A 108 6.28 -24.48 18.18
CA SER A 108 6.90 -25.78 17.94
C SER A 108 8.26 -25.47 17.34
N GLN A 109 9.33 -25.81 18.08
CA GLN A 109 10.68 -25.66 17.55
C GLN A 109 10.74 -26.46 16.26
N VAL A 110 10.95 -25.75 15.15
CA VAL A 110 11.16 -26.39 13.85
C VAL A 110 12.47 -27.16 13.97
N GLN A 111 12.37 -28.47 14.15
CA GLN A 111 13.53 -29.35 14.02
C GLN A 111 14.11 -29.11 12.64
N GLN A 112 15.39 -28.75 12.58
CA GLN A 112 16.06 -28.54 11.30
C GLN A 112 15.94 -29.82 10.46
N PRO A 113 15.46 -29.74 9.20
CA PRO A 113 15.61 -30.85 8.26
C PRO A 113 17.10 -31.09 8.05
N SER A 114 17.61 -32.17 8.65
CA SER A 114 18.95 -32.64 8.35
C SER A 114 18.98 -33.12 6.89
N SER A 115 19.98 -32.64 6.15
CA SER A 115 20.13 -32.75 4.68
C SER A 115 19.15 -31.93 3.83
N TYR A 116 19.68 -30.88 3.21
CA TYR A 116 19.10 -30.34 1.97
C TYR A 116 19.42 -31.31 0.83
N PRO A 117 18.48 -31.60 -0.10
CA PRO A 117 18.86 -32.22 -1.36
C PRO A 117 19.80 -31.27 -2.14
N PRO A 118 20.67 -31.79 -3.03
CA PRO A 118 21.52 -30.94 -3.85
C PRO A 118 20.67 -29.92 -4.61
N ILE A 119 21.08 -28.65 -4.58
CA ILE A 119 20.42 -27.59 -5.34
C ILE A 119 20.63 -27.91 -6.83
N ALA A 120 19.64 -28.54 -7.44
CA ALA A 120 19.48 -28.51 -8.89
C ALA A 120 19.34 -27.04 -9.27
N SER A 121 20.24 -26.56 -10.14
CA SER A 121 20.30 -25.17 -10.56
C SER A 121 19.04 -24.81 -11.35
N VAL A 122 18.04 -24.26 -10.65
CA VAL A 122 16.94 -23.55 -11.28
C VAL A 122 17.53 -22.31 -11.91
N GLU A 123 17.69 -22.31 -13.23
CA GLU A 123 18.11 -21.14 -13.98
C GLU A 123 17.03 -20.06 -13.88
N THR A 124 17.19 -19.15 -12.92
CA THR A 124 16.35 -17.95 -12.83
C THR A 124 16.65 -17.06 -14.03
N VAL A 125 15.87 -17.25 -15.11
CA VAL A 125 15.95 -16.43 -16.31
C VAL A 125 15.46 -15.02 -15.98
N PHE A 126 16.39 -14.14 -15.63
CA PHE A 126 16.14 -12.70 -15.57
C PHE A 126 15.86 -12.21 -17.00
N GLN A 127 14.60 -11.97 -17.34
CA GLN A 127 14.24 -11.31 -18.60
C GLN A 127 14.63 -9.83 -18.53
N ILE A 128 15.84 -9.53 -18.98
CA ILE A 128 16.35 -8.17 -19.14
C ILE A 128 15.91 -7.68 -20.54
N GLY A 129 14.88 -6.84 -20.60
CA GLY A 129 14.37 -6.32 -21.87
C GLY A 129 13.08 -5.52 -21.72
N ARG A 130 12.54 -5.03 -22.84
CA ARG A 130 11.22 -4.39 -22.89
C ARG A 130 10.15 -5.43 -22.58
N ILE A 131 9.41 -5.23 -21.50
CA ILE A 131 8.21 -6.03 -21.20
C ILE A 131 7.17 -5.74 -22.30
N PRO A 132 6.63 -6.75 -22.99
CA PRO A 132 5.48 -6.59 -23.88
C PRO A 132 4.32 -5.99 -23.09
N HIS A 133 3.67 -4.95 -23.58
CA HIS A 133 2.53 -4.31 -22.89
C HIS A 133 1.37 -4.14 -23.87
N ASN A 134 0.37 -5.01 -23.73
CA ASN A 134 -0.82 -4.97 -24.56
C ASN A 134 -1.98 -4.40 -23.75
N PRO A 135 -2.73 -3.40 -24.26
CA PRO A 135 -3.90 -2.89 -23.57
C PRO A 135 -4.94 -4.01 -23.35
N ILE A 136 -5.42 -4.17 -22.12
CA ILE A 136 -6.44 -5.17 -21.76
C ILE A 136 -7.76 -4.77 -22.42
N SER A 137 -8.41 -5.72 -23.11
CA SER A 137 -9.69 -5.49 -23.78
C SER A 137 -10.77 -5.04 -22.79
N SER A 138 -11.41 -3.90 -23.06
CA SER A 138 -12.42 -3.26 -22.19
C SER A 138 -13.35 -2.37 -23.03
N SER A 139 -14.57 -2.11 -22.52
CA SER A 139 -15.52 -1.16 -23.10
C SER A 139 -14.99 0.29 -23.18
N VAL A 140 -13.88 0.60 -22.49
CA VAL A 140 -13.17 1.89 -22.59
C VAL A 140 -12.74 2.24 -24.03
N PHE A 141 -12.49 1.24 -24.90
CA PHE A 141 -12.12 1.50 -26.31
C PHE A 141 -13.26 2.01 -27.20
N GLU A 142 -14.50 2.13 -26.69
CA GLU A 142 -15.53 2.95 -27.34
C GLU A 142 -15.21 4.45 -27.28
N ASP A 143 -14.56 4.88 -26.19
CA ASP A 143 -14.23 6.27 -25.89
C ASP A 143 -12.77 6.62 -26.20
N VAL A 144 -11.88 5.63 -26.25
CA VAL A 144 -10.44 5.78 -26.54
C VAL A 144 -10.07 5.19 -27.90
N ARG A 145 -9.40 5.99 -28.72
CA ARG A 145 -8.67 5.53 -29.92
C ARG A 145 -7.19 5.41 -29.59
N PHE A 146 -6.48 4.49 -30.23
CA PHE A 146 -5.03 4.39 -30.11
C PHE A 146 -4.34 4.12 -31.44
N ASN A 147 -3.08 4.57 -31.55
CA ASN A 147 -2.20 4.34 -32.68
C ASN A 147 -0.79 4.05 -32.15
N GLY A 148 -0.40 2.77 -32.20
CA GLY A 148 0.77 2.29 -31.47
C GLY A 148 0.65 2.57 -29.98
N GLU A 149 1.65 3.27 -29.42
CA GLU A 149 1.72 3.65 -28.00
C GLU A 149 0.97 4.96 -27.67
N THR A 150 0.36 5.63 -28.66
CA THR A 150 -0.42 6.86 -28.44
C THR A 150 -1.89 6.54 -28.20
N PHE A 151 -2.41 6.88 -27.03
CA PHE A 151 -3.83 6.76 -26.68
C PHE A 151 -4.49 8.15 -26.67
N THR A 152 -5.73 8.24 -27.13
CA THR A 152 -6.45 9.51 -27.31
C THR A 152 -7.92 9.31 -27.01
N HIS A 153 -8.41 10.00 -25.96
CA HIS A 153 -9.84 10.09 -25.67
C HIS A 153 -10.55 10.83 -26.81
N THR A 154 -11.73 10.35 -27.21
CA THR A 154 -12.54 11.00 -28.26
C THR A 154 -13.31 12.20 -27.71
N ASP A 155 -13.52 13.22 -28.53
CA ASP A 155 -14.28 14.43 -28.14
C ASP A 155 -15.81 14.19 -28.02
N LYS A 156 -16.26 12.93 -28.04
CA LYS A 156 -17.69 12.55 -28.02
C LYS A 156 -18.33 12.66 -26.63
N ASN A 157 -17.54 12.60 -25.57
CA ASN A 157 -18.01 12.65 -24.18
C ASN A 157 -16.87 13.05 -23.24
N LYS A 158 -17.10 12.96 -21.93
CA LYS A 158 -16.14 13.29 -20.86
C LYS A 158 -15.96 12.12 -19.87
N ASN A 159 -16.08 10.89 -20.36
CA ASN A 159 -16.04 9.71 -19.52
C ASN A 159 -14.63 9.49 -18.96
N ASN A 160 -14.55 8.93 -17.75
CA ASN A 160 -13.28 8.42 -17.25
C ASN A 160 -12.86 7.19 -18.07
N SER A 161 -11.64 7.22 -18.60
CA SER A 161 -11.10 6.16 -19.45
C SER A 161 -9.80 5.63 -18.88
N THR A 162 -9.86 4.46 -18.26
CA THR A 162 -8.70 3.79 -17.67
C THR A 162 -8.19 2.72 -18.61
N ILE A 163 -6.90 2.75 -18.95
CA ILE A 163 -6.25 1.73 -19.77
C ILE A 163 -5.37 0.88 -18.84
N LEU A 164 -5.66 -0.41 -18.78
CA LEU A 164 -4.84 -1.41 -18.10
C LEU A 164 -3.98 -2.15 -19.13
N PHE A 165 -2.84 -2.71 -18.72
CA PHE A 165 -1.90 -3.39 -19.62
C PHE A 165 -1.55 -4.79 -19.09
N ASP A 166 -1.51 -5.76 -20.01
CA ASP A 166 -1.01 -7.12 -19.78
C ASP A 166 0.42 -7.29 -20.35
N PRO A 167 1.27 -8.13 -19.73
CA PRO A 167 0.99 -8.97 -18.56
C PRO A 167 1.18 -8.22 -17.23
N PRO A 168 0.59 -8.71 -16.13
CA PRO A 168 0.84 -8.17 -14.79
C PRO A 168 2.30 -8.34 -14.36
N ILE A 169 2.80 -7.41 -13.55
CA ILE A 169 4.16 -7.45 -12.98
C ILE A 169 4.18 -8.46 -11.82
N THR A 170 4.59 -9.69 -12.08
CA THR A 170 4.58 -10.78 -11.09
C THR A 170 5.79 -10.82 -10.18
N ASN A 171 6.94 -10.32 -10.63
CA ASN A 171 8.22 -10.33 -9.91
C ASN A 171 9.26 -9.39 -10.54
N GLY A 172 10.38 -9.18 -9.85
CA GLY A 172 11.53 -8.44 -10.38
C GLY A 172 11.44 -6.92 -10.26
N PHE A 173 11.96 -6.20 -11.25
CA PHE A 173 11.94 -4.74 -11.34
C PHE A 173 11.30 -4.33 -12.67
N ALA A 174 10.29 -3.47 -12.62
CA ALA A 174 9.62 -2.95 -13.80
C ALA A 174 9.67 -1.42 -13.81
N LYS A 175 9.99 -0.84 -14.97
CA LYS A 175 9.94 0.59 -15.23
C LYS A 175 8.88 0.87 -16.29
N ILE A 176 7.94 1.76 -16.00
CA ILE A 176 6.99 2.29 -16.97
C ILE A 176 7.25 3.79 -17.17
N GLU A 177 7.29 4.20 -18.44
CA GLU A 177 7.45 5.60 -18.83
C GLU A 177 6.21 6.04 -19.62
N VAL A 178 5.59 7.14 -19.21
CA VAL A 178 4.39 7.69 -19.84
C VAL A 178 4.64 9.14 -20.22
N LEU A 179 4.27 9.52 -21.43
CA LEU A 179 4.27 10.92 -21.87
C LEU A 179 2.84 11.46 -21.77
N ASN A 180 2.57 12.40 -20.86
CA ASN A 180 1.33 13.17 -20.89
C ASN A 180 1.38 14.07 -22.12
N ILE A 181 0.76 13.66 -23.24
CA ILE A 181 0.59 14.53 -24.40
C ILE A 181 -0.31 15.70 -24.02
N ARG A 182 -1.48 15.39 -23.43
CA ARG A 182 -2.46 16.34 -22.89
C ARG A 182 -3.46 15.63 -21.98
N GLY A 183 -3.82 16.25 -20.86
CA GLY A 183 -4.99 15.88 -20.05
C GLY A 183 -4.91 14.52 -19.32
N LEU A 184 -3.74 13.89 -19.20
CA LEU A 184 -3.57 12.67 -18.41
C LEU A 184 -3.84 12.94 -16.93
N PHE A 185 -4.87 12.32 -16.36
CA PHE A 185 -5.29 12.57 -14.98
C PHE A 185 -4.38 11.85 -13.95
N GLN A 186 -4.09 10.57 -14.20
CA GLN A 186 -3.45 9.69 -13.22
C GLN A 186 -2.69 8.55 -13.93
N VAL A 187 -1.59 8.12 -13.35
CA VAL A 187 -0.86 6.88 -13.70
C VAL A 187 -0.63 6.06 -12.43
N GLY A 188 -0.42 4.75 -12.54
CA GLY A 188 -0.28 3.92 -11.35
C GLY A 188 -0.20 2.42 -11.65
N ILE A 189 -0.22 1.66 -10.57
CA ILE A 189 -0.18 0.19 -10.53
C ILE A 189 -1.45 -0.25 -9.81
N VAL A 190 -2.06 -1.32 -10.31
CA VAL A 190 -3.23 -1.94 -9.69
C VAL A 190 -2.98 -3.42 -9.44
N ASP A 191 -3.68 -3.99 -8.47
CA ASP A 191 -3.79 -5.42 -8.29
C ASP A 191 -4.45 -6.09 -9.53
N ASP A 192 -4.03 -7.30 -9.90
CA ASP A 192 -4.55 -8.00 -11.09
C ASP A 192 -6.05 -8.37 -10.96
N SER A 193 -6.68 -8.29 -9.78
CA SER A 193 -8.14 -8.39 -9.70
C SER A 193 -8.89 -7.15 -10.19
N VAL A 194 -8.21 -6.02 -10.43
CA VAL A 194 -8.83 -4.75 -10.85
C VAL A 194 -9.20 -4.80 -12.33
N ARG A 195 -10.48 -4.57 -12.63
CA ARG A 195 -10.99 -4.32 -13.98
C ARG A 195 -11.75 -2.98 -14.00
N CYS A 196 -11.61 -2.25 -15.10
CA CYS A 196 -12.22 -0.94 -15.30
C CYS A 196 -13.02 -0.96 -16.60
N GLU A 197 -14.33 -0.75 -16.49
CA GLU A 197 -15.20 -0.54 -17.64
C GLU A 197 -15.31 0.95 -17.99
N ARG A 198 -16.04 1.24 -19.05
CA ARG A 198 -16.35 2.59 -19.53
C ARG A 198 -16.86 3.51 -18.41
N ASN A 199 -16.29 4.70 -18.32
CA ASN A 199 -16.59 5.72 -17.31
C ASN A 199 -16.25 5.32 -15.85
N GLN A 200 -15.43 4.28 -15.64
CA GLN A 200 -14.98 3.86 -14.31
C GLN A 200 -13.52 4.28 -14.04
N LEU A 201 -13.25 4.62 -12.79
CA LEU A 201 -11.91 4.81 -12.24
C LEU A 201 -11.50 3.54 -11.47
N PRO A 202 -10.20 3.17 -11.40
CA PRO A 202 -9.73 2.02 -10.61
C PRO A 202 -10.19 2.07 -9.15
N LEU A 203 -10.35 3.29 -8.64
CA LEU A 203 -10.80 3.62 -7.30
C LEU A 203 -12.11 2.94 -6.87
N ILE A 204 -12.99 2.64 -7.83
CA ILE A 204 -14.27 1.97 -7.57
C ILE A 204 -14.05 0.54 -7.04
N GLN A 205 -12.88 -0.07 -7.31
CA GLN A 205 -12.50 -1.42 -6.87
C GLN A 205 -11.78 -1.46 -5.50
N GLY A 206 -11.56 -0.31 -4.85
CA GLY A 206 -10.89 -0.19 -3.55
C GLY A 206 -9.56 0.58 -3.60
N TRP A 207 -9.31 1.42 -2.59
CA TRP A 207 -8.06 2.19 -2.47
C TRP A 207 -6.84 1.32 -2.14
N GLU A 208 -7.08 0.16 -1.53
CA GLU A 208 -6.09 -0.85 -1.13
C GLU A 208 -5.54 -1.66 -2.32
N LYS A 209 -6.20 -1.60 -3.46
CA LYS A 209 -5.81 -2.31 -4.69
C LYS A 209 -5.00 -1.46 -5.67
N MET A 210 -4.64 -0.23 -5.30
CA MET A 210 -3.97 0.69 -6.23
C MET A 210 -2.94 1.59 -5.55
N ALA A 211 -1.78 1.72 -6.20
CA ALA A 211 -0.82 2.79 -5.97
C ALA A 211 -0.86 3.74 -7.17
N TYR A 212 -0.91 5.05 -6.95
CA TYR A 212 -1.08 6.01 -8.04
C TYR A 212 -0.29 7.29 -7.83
N TYR A 213 0.09 7.90 -8.96
CA TYR A 213 0.56 9.27 -9.07
C TYR A 213 -0.46 10.06 -9.88
N ALA A 214 -0.96 11.18 -9.35
CA ALA A 214 -1.95 12.05 -9.97
C ALA A 214 -1.32 13.35 -10.48
N ASN A 215 -1.92 13.95 -11.50
CA ASN A 215 -1.39 15.11 -12.23
C ASN A 215 -1.07 16.34 -11.35
N ASN A 216 -1.71 16.45 -10.20
CA ASN A 216 -1.47 17.48 -9.17
C ASN A 216 -0.29 17.18 -8.22
N GLY A 217 0.54 16.17 -8.52
CA GLY A 217 1.72 15.79 -7.73
C GLY A 217 1.40 14.95 -6.49
N LYS A 218 0.17 14.46 -6.34
CA LYS A 218 -0.20 13.53 -5.26
C LYS A 218 0.21 12.12 -5.63
N LEU A 219 1.02 11.51 -4.78
CA LEU A 219 1.26 10.07 -4.77
C LEU A 219 0.40 9.45 -3.67
N GLY A 220 -0.29 8.33 -3.93
CA GLY A 220 -1.17 7.72 -2.95
C GLY A 220 -1.28 6.20 -3.06
N HIS A 221 -1.49 5.56 -1.91
CA HIS A 221 -1.83 4.14 -1.77
C HIS A 221 -2.64 3.96 -0.49
N TYR A 222 -3.84 3.38 -0.60
CA TYR A 222 -4.78 3.27 0.51
C TYR A 222 -5.03 4.63 1.22
N THR A 223 -4.91 4.69 2.55
CA THR A 223 -5.07 5.91 3.38
C THR A 223 -3.92 6.90 3.27
N ASN A 224 -2.78 6.49 2.71
CA ASN A 224 -1.54 7.25 2.77
C ASN A 224 -1.37 8.06 1.49
N GLN A 225 -1.17 9.37 1.63
CA GLN A 225 -0.92 10.29 0.52
C GLN A 225 0.35 11.10 0.80
N VAL A 226 1.23 11.16 -0.19
CA VAL A 226 2.36 12.08 -0.21
C VAL A 226 2.05 13.22 -1.17
N ILE A 227 2.23 14.44 -0.68
CA ILE A 227 1.86 15.69 -1.32
C ILE A 227 3.09 16.58 -1.48
N GLY A 228 3.09 17.45 -2.49
CA GLY A 228 4.20 18.37 -2.75
C GLY A 228 5.25 17.87 -3.76
N ASN A 229 4.97 16.79 -4.49
CA ASN A 229 5.80 16.34 -5.61
C ASN A 229 5.51 17.17 -6.88
N SER A 230 6.37 17.03 -7.89
CA SER A 230 6.29 17.73 -9.18
C SER A 230 5.02 17.37 -9.96
N LYS A 231 4.17 18.36 -10.22
CA LYS A 231 2.97 18.20 -11.04
C LYS A 231 3.29 17.85 -12.49
N TYR A 232 2.33 17.23 -13.16
CA TYR A 232 2.37 16.94 -14.60
C TYR A 232 1.05 17.28 -15.32
N ASP A 233 0.22 18.15 -14.73
CA ASP A 233 -0.99 18.69 -15.34
C ASP A 233 -0.72 19.54 -16.60
N ASP A 234 0.49 20.08 -16.74
CA ASP A 234 1.04 20.62 -18.00
C ASP A 234 1.15 19.56 -19.12
N ASP A 235 0.89 19.97 -20.35
CA ASP A 235 1.14 19.17 -21.56
C ASP A 235 2.64 18.85 -21.75
N LYS A 236 2.92 17.70 -22.38
CA LYS A 236 4.25 17.18 -22.77
C LYS A 236 5.20 16.81 -21.61
N LYS A 237 4.69 16.63 -20.38
CA LYS A 237 5.47 16.12 -19.25
C LYS A 237 5.65 14.60 -19.35
N ARG A 238 6.86 14.11 -19.08
CA ARG A 238 7.17 12.67 -18.97
C ARG A 238 7.12 12.26 -17.51
N ILE A 239 6.46 11.13 -17.24
CA ILE A 239 6.33 10.51 -15.92
C ILE A 239 6.99 9.14 -15.99
N THR A 240 7.75 8.80 -14.97
CA THR A 240 8.41 7.50 -14.81
C THR A 240 7.96 6.90 -13.49
N ILE A 241 7.54 5.64 -13.51
CA ILE A 241 7.26 4.86 -12.29
C ILE A 241 8.13 3.60 -12.32
N GLU A 242 8.76 3.31 -11.19
CA GLU A 242 9.59 2.13 -10.97
C GLU A 242 8.98 1.26 -9.87
N VAL A 243 8.94 -0.04 -10.10
CA VAL A 243 8.19 -1.01 -9.28
C VAL A 243 9.09 -2.19 -8.93
N PHE A 244 9.12 -2.53 -7.64
CA PHE A 244 9.90 -3.65 -7.12
C PHE A 244 8.95 -4.76 -6.65
N GLY A 245 8.99 -5.91 -7.32
CA GLY A 245 8.05 -7.02 -7.17
C GLY A 245 8.23 -7.86 -5.90
N TYR A 246 8.35 -7.22 -4.74
CA TYR A 246 8.25 -7.85 -3.41
C TYR A 246 6.87 -7.60 -2.75
N GLY A 247 5.86 -7.27 -3.56
CA GLY A 247 4.51 -6.91 -3.14
C GLY A 247 4.34 -5.41 -2.85
N LEU A 248 3.09 -4.94 -2.78
CA LEU A 248 2.73 -3.56 -2.41
C LEU A 248 2.96 -3.32 -0.91
N ILE A 249 4.24 -3.22 -0.52
CA ILE A 249 4.63 -2.61 0.75
C ILE A 249 4.63 -1.09 0.53
N SER A 250 3.89 -0.35 1.34
CA SER A 250 3.60 1.08 1.14
C SER A 250 4.78 2.01 1.50
N ALA A 251 5.92 1.84 0.82
CA ALA A 251 7.18 2.52 1.11
C ALA A 251 7.93 2.93 -0.17
N PHE A 252 7.25 3.68 -1.05
CA PHE A 252 7.87 4.35 -2.19
C PHE A 252 7.23 5.72 -2.37
N SER A 253 7.83 6.75 -1.76
CA SER A 253 7.41 8.15 -1.96
C SER A 253 8.51 9.12 -2.36
N ASP A 254 9.78 8.78 -2.12
CA ASP A 254 10.86 9.77 -2.12
C ASP A 254 11.77 9.67 -3.37
N LEU A 255 11.45 8.81 -4.34
CA LEU A 255 12.30 8.54 -5.51
C LEU A 255 12.09 9.44 -6.75
N LEU A 256 11.25 10.50 -6.66
CA LEU A 256 10.97 11.41 -7.79
C LEU A 256 11.30 12.88 -7.44
N ARG A 257 12.54 13.12 -7.00
CA ARG A 257 13.13 14.45 -6.88
C ARG A 257 14.34 14.63 -7.81
N GLU A 258 14.04 14.85 -9.09
CA GLU A 258 14.80 15.76 -9.98
C GLU A 258 13.79 16.62 -10.76
#